data_AF-A0A166BJZ8-F1
#
_entry.id   AF-A0A166BJZ8-F1
#
_cell.length_a   1.000
_cell.length_b   1.000
_cell.length_c   1.000
_cell.angle_alpha   90.00
_cell.angle_beta   90.00
_cell.angle_gamma   90.00
#
_symmetry.space_group_name_H-M   'P 1'
#
loop_
_entity.id
_entity.type
_entity.pdbx_description
1 polymer ?
#
loop_
_entity_poly.entity_id
_entity_poly.type
_entity_poly.pdbx_seq_one_letter_code
_entity_poly.pdbx_strand_id
1 'polypeptide(L)'
;MLRKFHASALLNDGMSKDDVNSMQGKSKTKTDESYFFDDPDKLKQKYIQHLSAVTINSEVNSLDVKSPEFVKLEEENKKKDDVISKYEDFVDNIDDRINKKIQDTIKKSSAFVSDDEFEELFS
;
A
#
# COMPACT_ATOMS: atom_id res chain seq x y z
N MET A 1 36.67 -10.78 8.78
CA MET A 1 36.39 -11.61 7.58
C MET A 1 35.13 -11.17 6.82
N LEU A 2 34.09 -10.67 7.50
CA LEU A 2 32.83 -10.24 6.86
C LEU A 2 32.99 -9.11 5.83
N ARG A 3 33.91 -8.15 6.03
CA ARG A 3 34.18 -7.09 5.03
C ARG A 3 34.67 -7.65 3.68
N LYS A 4 35.49 -8.70 3.70
CA LYS A 4 35.98 -9.38 2.49
C LYS A 4 34.84 -10.15 1.82
N PHE A 5 34.03 -10.86 2.61
CA PHE A 5 32.84 -11.55 2.12
C PHE A 5 31.88 -10.57 1.44
N HIS A 6 31.49 -9.48 2.11
CA HIS A 6 30.63 -8.43 1.57
C HIS A 6 31.15 -7.87 0.24
N ALA A 7 32.45 -7.52 0.15
CA ALA A 7 33.05 -7.04 -1.09
C ALA A 7 32.96 -8.08 -2.22
N SER A 8 33.30 -9.33 -1.89
CA SER A 8 33.37 -10.41 -2.88
C SER A 8 31.98 -10.81 -3.35
N ALA A 9 31.00 -10.85 -2.45
CA ALA A 9 29.61 -11.15 -2.76
C ALA A 9 29.01 -10.11 -3.72
N LEU A 10 29.16 -8.81 -3.42
CA LEU A 10 28.69 -7.73 -4.29
C LEU A 10 29.38 -7.74 -5.67
N LEU A 11 30.70 -7.99 -5.69
CA LEU A 11 31.45 -8.05 -6.94
C LEU A 11 31.03 -9.24 -7.81
N ASN A 12 30.79 -10.41 -7.19
CA ASN A 12 30.33 -11.61 -7.88
C ASN A 12 28.91 -11.46 -8.45
N ASP A 13 28.08 -10.64 -7.79
CA ASP A 13 26.72 -10.33 -8.23
C ASP A 13 26.67 -9.26 -9.35
N GLY A 14 27.82 -8.70 -9.73
CA GLY A 14 27.95 -7.77 -10.85
C GLY A 14 28.10 -6.29 -10.47
N MET A 15 28.19 -5.97 -9.18
CA MET A 15 28.47 -4.59 -8.76
C MET A 15 29.90 -4.17 -9.17
N SER A 16 30.07 -2.93 -9.63
CA SER A 16 31.39 -2.43 -10.03
C SER A 16 32.36 -2.37 -8.84
N LYS A 17 33.64 -2.62 -9.11
CA LYS A 17 34.70 -2.56 -8.09
C LYS A 17 34.81 -1.17 -7.45
N ASP A 18 34.55 -0.12 -8.22
CA ASP A 18 34.61 1.26 -7.75
C ASP A 18 33.45 1.54 -6.80
N ASP A 19 32.22 1.15 -7.14
CA ASP A 19 31.06 1.26 -6.24
C ASP A 19 31.29 0.47 -4.94
N VAL A 20 31.83 -0.75 -5.02
CA VAL A 20 32.16 -1.55 -3.82
C VAL A 20 33.24 -0.88 -2.97
N ASN A 21 34.25 -0.27 -3.59
CA ASN A 21 35.31 0.44 -2.87
C ASN A 21 34.76 1.71 -2.20
N SER A 22 33.91 2.46 -2.89
CA SER A 22 33.21 3.63 -2.36
C SER A 22 32.30 3.26 -1.18
N MET A 23 31.52 2.19 -1.31
CA MET A 23 30.71 1.62 -0.20
C MET A 23 31.55 1.25 1.01
N GLN A 24 32.79 0.81 0.80
CA GLN A 24 33.71 0.45 1.86
C GLN A 24 34.54 1.62 2.39
N GLY A 25 34.32 2.84 1.90
CA GLY A 25 35.08 4.03 2.29
C GLY A 25 36.57 3.93 1.96
N LYS A 26 36.92 3.25 0.85
CA LYS A 26 38.32 3.26 0.38
C LYS A 26 38.59 4.56 -0.36
N SER A 27 39.72 5.18 -0.06
CA SER A 27 40.19 6.39 -0.72
C SER A 27 40.43 6.15 -2.21
N LYS A 28 40.11 7.16 -3.02
CA LYS A 28 40.41 7.16 -4.45
C LYS A 28 41.78 7.81 -4.68
N THR A 29 42.26 7.83 -5.92
CA THR A 29 43.46 8.61 -6.21
C THR A 29 43.16 10.11 -6.05
N LYS A 30 44.18 10.92 -5.70
CA LYS A 30 44.02 12.37 -5.50
C LYS A 30 43.39 13.08 -6.71
N THR A 31 43.63 12.57 -7.92
CA THR A 31 43.06 13.09 -9.16
C THR A 31 41.59 12.71 -9.27
N ASP A 32 41.21 11.48 -8.94
CA ASP A 32 39.80 11.04 -9.01
C ASP A 32 38.92 11.79 -8.01
N GLU A 33 39.42 12.04 -6.79
CA GLU A 33 38.67 12.80 -5.77
C GLU A 33 38.37 14.24 -6.21
N SER A 34 39.20 14.83 -7.09
CA SER A 34 38.97 16.17 -7.61
C SER A 34 37.88 16.25 -8.69
N TYR A 35 37.59 15.16 -9.40
CA TYR A 35 36.67 15.14 -10.54
C TYR A 35 35.41 14.30 -10.30
N PHE A 36 35.46 13.30 -9.43
CA PHE A 36 34.40 12.31 -9.26
C PHE A 36 33.95 12.23 -7.80
N PHE A 37 32.76 12.74 -7.54
CA PHE A 37 32.05 12.54 -6.28
C PHE A 37 31.07 11.37 -6.40
N ASP A 38 31.14 10.45 -5.44
CA ASP A 38 30.14 9.40 -5.34
C ASP A 38 28.85 9.99 -4.80
N ASP A 39 27.78 9.84 -5.57
CA ASP A 39 26.43 10.19 -5.15
C ASP A 39 25.91 9.10 -4.19
N PRO A 40 25.71 9.41 -2.89
CA PRO A 40 25.29 8.41 -1.91
C PRO A 40 23.94 7.78 -2.24
N ASP A 41 23.03 8.51 -2.87
CA ASP A 41 21.69 8.01 -3.18
C ASP A 41 21.73 6.99 -4.31
N LYS A 42 22.53 7.25 -5.35
CA LYS A 42 22.77 6.27 -6.42
C LYS A 42 23.48 5.03 -5.89
N LEU A 43 24.45 5.21 -5.00
CA LEU A 43 25.18 4.10 -4.39
C LEU A 43 24.26 3.22 -3.55
N LYS A 44 23.34 3.83 -2.79
CA LYS A 44 22.29 3.14 -2.05
C LYS A 44 21.37 2.33 -2.97
N GLN A 45 20.91 2.91 -4.08
CA GLN A 45 20.05 2.18 -5.03
C GLN A 45 20.75 0.97 -5.63
N LYS A 46 22.01 1.11 -6.05
CA LYS A 46 22.83 -0.01 -6.52
C LYS A 46 22.98 -1.08 -5.44
N TYR A 47 23.21 -0.68 -4.18
CA TYR A 47 23.33 -1.63 -3.08
C TYR A 47 22.03 -2.42 -2.83
N ILE A 48 20.86 -1.78 -2.92
CA ILE A 48 19.57 -2.46 -2.78
C ILE A 48 19.36 -3.53 -3.87
N GLN A 49 19.80 -3.27 -5.10
CA GLN A 49 19.70 -4.23 -6.21
C GLN A 49 20.51 -5.51 -5.95
N HIS A 50 21.67 -5.38 -5.30
CA HIS A 50 22.59 -6.49 -5.01
C HIS A 50 22.44 -7.03 -3.58
N LEU A 51 21.40 -6.61 -2.85
CA LEU A 51 21.21 -6.97 -1.44
C LEU A 51 21.06 -8.49 -1.27
N SER A 52 20.39 -9.15 -2.23
CA SER A 52 20.16 -10.60 -2.26
C SER A 52 21.44 -11.42 -2.21
N ALA A 53 22.55 -10.92 -2.75
CA ALA A 53 23.84 -11.61 -2.72
C ALA A 53 24.53 -11.56 -1.36
N VAL A 54 24.16 -10.59 -0.51
CA VAL A 54 24.77 -10.37 0.81
C VAL A 54 23.87 -10.90 1.93
N THR A 55 22.56 -10.91 1.72
CA THR A 55 21.56 -11.38 2.69
C THR A 55 21.22 -12.85 2.49
N ILE A 56 21.01 -13.58 3.59
CA ILE A 56 20.52 -14.96 3.59
C ILE A 56 18.99 -14.93 3.39
N ASN A 57 18.51 -14.49 2.24
CA ASN A 57 17.07 -14.35 1.98
C ASN A 57 16.41 -15.60 1.39
N SER A 58 17.17 -16.67 1.12
CA SER A 58 16.64 -17.91 0.56
C SER A 58 15.77 -18.70 1.54
N GLU A 59 16.04 -18.62 2.85
CA GLU A 59 15.25 -19.36 3.87
C GLU A 59 14.19 -18.48 4.55
N VAL A 60 14.41 -17.17 4.66
CA VAL A 60 13.46 -16.24 5.32
C VAL A 60 12.22 -15.99 4.45
N ASN A 61 12.33 -16.07 3.12
CA ASN A 61 11.14 -16.04 2.25
C ASN A 61 10.25 -17.30 2.38
N SER A 62 10.76 -18.38 3.01
CA SER A 62 9.98 -19.61 3.28
C SER A 62 9.42 -19.67 4.71
N LEU A 63 9.90 -18.79 5.59
CA LEU A 63 9.50 -18.69 6.98
C LEU A 63 8.70 -17.40 7.12
N ASP A 64 7.37 -17.52 7.00
CA ASP A 64 6.38 -16.49 7.34
C ASP A 64 6.41 -16.19 8.85
N VAL A 65 7.59 -15.76 9.35
CA VAL A 65 7.84 -15.45 10.76
C VAL A 65 7.35 -14.03 10.98
N LYS A 66 6.03 -13.92 11.05
CA LYS A 66 5.35 -12.73 11.52
C LYS A 66 5.63 -12.59 13.02
N SER A 67 5.97 -11.37 13.47
CA SER A 67 6.08 -11.12 14.90
C SER A 67 4.71 -11.35 15.58
N PRO A 68 4.66 -11.76 16.86
CA PRO A 68 3.39 -11.96 17.56
C PRO A 68 2.51 -10.69 17.58
N GLU A 69 3.14 -9.51 17.55
CA GLU A 69 2.45 -8.22 17.47
C GLU A 69 1.83 -8.00 16.09
N PHE A 70 2.54 -8.35 15.02
CA PHE A 70 2.04 -8.24 13.65
C PHE A 70 0.83 -9.16 13.43
N VAL A 71 0.85 -10.38 13.96
CA VAL A 71 -0.30 -11.31 13.88
C VAL A 71 -1.52 -10.74 14.60
N LYS A 72 -1.34 -10.15 15.79
CA LYS A 72 -2.44 -9.49 16.52
C LYS A 72 -3.03 -8.32 15.74
N LEU A 73 -2.16 -7.48 15.17
CA LEU A 73 -2.62 -6.35 14.36
C LEU A 73 -3.36 -6.80 13.09
N GLU A 74 -2.93 -7.89 12.46
CA GLU A 74 -3.60 -8.46 11.30
C GLU A 74 -5.00 -9.00 11.65
N GLU A 75 -5.13 -9.66 12.80
CA GLU A 75 -6.44 -10.11 13.31
C GLU A 75 -7.37 -8.94 13.70
N GLU A 76 -6.83 -7.91 14.33
CA GLU A 76 -7.60 -6.71 14.68
C GLU A 76 -8.09 -5.96 13.44
N ASN A 77 -7.25 -5.84 12.41
CA ASN A 77 -7.65 -5.23 11.14
C ASN A 77 -8.75 -6.03 10.46
N LYS A 78 -8.63 -7.36 10.38
CA LYS A 78 -9.70 -8.21 9.84
C LYS A 78 -11.03 -8.03 10.58
N LYS A 79 -10.99 -7.97 11.91
CA LYS A 79 -12.21 -7.72 12.71
C LYS A 79 -12.80 -6.34 12.45
N LYS A 80 -11.96 -5.32 12.24
CA LYS A 80 -12.41 -3.97 11.89
C LYS A 80 -13.06 -3.97 10.52
N ASP A 81 -12.47 -4.63 9.53
CA ASP A 81 -13.02 -4.74 8.17
C ASP A 81 -14.38 -5.46 8.17
N ASP A 82 -14.53 -6.54 8.93
CA ASP A 82 -15.81 -7.26 9.10
C ASP A 82 -16.90 -6.36 9.70
N VAL A 83 -16.52 -5.50 10.65
CA VAL A 83 -17.44 -4.55 11.28
C VAL A 83 -17.83 -3.44 10.30
N ILE A 84 -16.88 -2.92 9.53
CA ILE A 84 -17.12 -1.91 8.49
C ILE A 84 -18.10 -2.46 7.45
N SER A 85 -17.87 -3.67 6.94
CA SER A 85 -18.75 -4.33 5.97
C SER A 85 -20.19 -4.46 6.49
N LYS A 86 -20.38 -4.83 7.76
CA LYS A 86 -21.74 -4.88 8.36
C LYS A 86 -22.40 -3.52 8.46
N TYR A 87 -21.63 -2.47 8.73
CA TYR A 87 -22.17 -1.10 8.77
C TYR A 87 -22.52 -0.60 7.37
N GLU A 88 -21.72 -0.92 6.35
CA GLU A 88 -22.02 -0.62 4.94
C GLU A 88 -23.34 -1.28 4.52
N ASP A 89 -23.49 -2.59 4.77
CA ASP A 89 -24.75 -3.31 4.49
C ASP A 89 -25.95 -2.66 5.20
N PHE A 90 -25.77 -2.20 6.44
CA PHE A 90 -26.84 -1.55 7.19
C PHE A 90 -27.22 -0.18 6.60
N VAL A 91 -26.23 0.60 6.16
CA VAL A 91 -26.45 1.90 5.50
C VAL A 91 -27.18 1.71 4.18
N ASP A 92 -26.77 0.75 3.36
CA ASP A 92 -27.43 0.45 2.08
C ASP A 92 -28.90 0.05 2.29
N ASN A 93 -29.17 -0.78 3.31
CA ASN A 93 -30.53 -1.15 3.68
C ASN A 93 -31.38 0.05 4.15
N ILE A 94 -30.77 1.04 4.82
CA ILE A 94 -31.46 2.28 5.20
C ILE A 94 -31.80 3.10 3.96
N ASP A 95 -30.85 3.29 3.06
CA ASP A 95 -31.02 4.08 1.84
C ASP A 95 -32.13 3.48 0.96
N ASP A 96 -32.17 2.16 0.79
CA ASP A 96 -33.25 1.46 0.09
C ASP A 96 -34.62 1.71 0.72
N ARG A 97 -34.70 1.67 2.06
CA ARG A 97 -35.95 1.93 2.79
C ARG A 97 -36.40 3.38 2.65
N ILE A 98 -35.46 4.33 2.68
CA ILE A 98 -35.75 5.76 2.50
C ILE A 98 -36.26 5.99 1.07
N ASN A 99 -35.55 5.48 0.07
CA ASN A 99 -35.92 5.59 -1.34
C ASN A 99 -37.32 5.01 -1.59
N LYS A 100 -37.63 3.84 -1.04
CA LYS A 100 -38.97 3.25 -1.13
C LYS A 100 -40.05 4.15 -0.53
N LYS A 101 -39.82 4.71 0.66
CA LYS A 101 -40.78 5.63 1.30
C LYS A 101 -40.99 6.92 0.51
N ILE A 102 -39.93 7.47 -0.09
CA ILE A 102 -40.02 8.65 -0.95
C ILE A 102 -40.91 8.33 -2.16
N GLN A 103 -40.66 7.21 -2.84
CA GLN A 103 -41.47 6.77 -3.98
C GLN A 103 -42.94 6.55 -3.62
N ASP A 104 -43.21 5.90 -2.48
CA ASP A 104 -44.57 5.68 -2.00
C ASP A 104 -45.29 7.01 -1.69
N THR A 105 -44.55 7.99 -1.16
CA THR A 105 -45.09 9.33 -0.87
C THR A 105 -45.41 10.09 -2.17
N ILE A 106 -44.53 10.06 -3.17
CA ILE A 106 -44.75 10.68 -4.48
C ILE A 106 -45.95 10.04 -5.21
N LYS A 107 -46.11 8.72 -5.13
CA LYS A 107 -47.27 8.03 -5.71
C LYS A 107 -48.59 8.45 -5.03
N LYS A 108 -48.59 8.59 -3.71
CA LYS A 108 -49.77 9.06 -2.97
C LYS A 108 -50.13 10.51 -3.27
N SER A 109 -49.15 11.40 -3.39
CA SER A 109 -49.41 12.81 -3.73
C SER A 109 -49.89 12.99 -5.17
N SER A 110 -49.38 12.21 -6.13
CA SER A 110 -49.87 12.24 -7.52
C SER A 110 -51.29 11.69 -7.68
N ALA A 111 -51.67 10.66 -6.91
CA ALA A 111 -53.05 10.18 -6.85
C ALA A 111 -54.02 11.25 -6.30
N PHE A 112 -53.59 12.03 -5.30
CA PHE A 112 -54.42 13.11 -4.74
C PHE A 112 -54.66 14.28 -5.71
N VAL A 113 -53.78 14.48 -6.69
CA VAL A 113 -53.92 15.56 -7.71
C VAL A 113 -54.80 15.12 -8.88
N SER A 114 -55.12 13.82 -9.03
CA SER A 114 -55.86 13.29 -10.18
C SER A 114 -57.31 12.92 -9.91
N ASP A 115 -57.75 12.83 -8.66
CA ASP A 115 -59.14 12.51 -8.31
C ASP A 115 -59.81 13.68 -7.54
N ASP A 116 -60.82 14.27 -8.21
CA ASP A 116 -62.07 14.80 -7.61
C ASP A 116 -62.23 16.24 -7.09
N GLU A 117 -61.30 17.20 -7.23
CA GLU A 117 -61.59 18.61 -6.83
C GLU A 117 -61.46 19.69 -7.93
N PHE A 118 -60.99 19.38 -9.14
CA PHE A 118 -60.81 20.41 -10.18
C PHE A 118 -62.05 20.63 -11.07
N GLU A 119 -62.95 19.65 -11.24
CA GLU A 119 -64.16 19.83 -12.05
C GLU A 119 -65.36 20.42 -11.28
N GLU A 120 -65.38 20.34 -9.95
CA GLU A 120 -66.47 20.94 -9.14
C GLU A 120 -66.27 22.45 -8.87
N LEU A 121 -65.05 22.97 -9.10
CA LEU A 121 -64.72 24.39 -8.95
C LEU A 121 -64.92 25.23 -10.22
N PHE A 122 -65.17 24.58 -11.37
CA PHE A 122 -65.37 25.23 -12.66
C PHE A 122 -66.67 24.83 -13.38
N SER A 123 -67.57 24.10 -12.71
CA SER A 123 -68.96 23.90 -13.16
C SER A 123 -69.94 24.82 -12.43
#